data_AF-A0A2S5THJ7-F1
#
_entry.id   AF-A0A2S5THJ7-F1
#
_cell.length_a   1.000
_cell.length_b   1.000
_cell.length_c   1.000
_cell.angle_alpha   90.00
_cell.angle_beta   90.00
_cell.angle_gamma   90.00
#
_symmetry.space_group_name_H-M   'P 1'
#
loop_
_entity.id
_entity.type
_entity.pdbx_description
1 polymer ?
#
loop_
_entity_poly.entity_id
_entity_poly.type
_entity_poly.pdbx_seq_one_letter_code
_entity_poly.pdbx_strand_id
1 'polypeptide(L)'
;MAGIREGLGFSYGEREEFQRAFEHATARLPAMFRSFWHRWEESSGLPPEFIIYAEDGTRTLRLTRLNSGGYRAAGITGKGAVIYAVAARSITDAFRSAGLL
;
A
#
# COMPACT_ATOMS: atom_id res chain seq x y z
N MET A 1 1.90 -23.08 -26.27
CA MET A 1 1.80 -23.78 -24.98
C MET A 1 2.09 -22.78 -23.87
N ALA A 2 1.37 -22.90 -22.75
CA ALA A 2 1.15 -21.86 -21.73
C ALA A 2 2.45 -21.37 -21.07
N GLY A 3 2.84 -20.13 -21.37
CA GLY A 3 3.95 -19.45 -20.71
C GLY A 3 3.45 -18.53 -19.59
N ILE A 4 3.88 -18.83 -18.36
CA ILE A 4 4.01 -17.91 -17.23
C ILE A 4 2.71 -17.21 -16.79
N ARG A 5 1.89 -17.91 -16.00
CA ARG A 5 0.79 -17.32 -15.20
C ARG A 5 1.13 -17.25 -13.70
N GLU A 6 2.41 -17.42 -13.33
CA GLU A 6 2.91 -17.19 -11.97
C GLU A 6 3.54 -15.78 -11.90
N GLY A 7 3.15 -14.96 -10.91
CA GLY A 7 4.00 -13.84 -10.47
C GLY A 7 3.52 -12.40 -10.70
N LEU A 8 2.24 -12.15 -11.02
CA LEU A 8 1.76 -10.75 -11.08
C LEU A 8 1.49 -10.15 -9.69
N GLY A 9 0.96 -10.94 -8.75
CA GLY A 9 0.64 -10.51 -7.39
C GLY A 9 1.87 -10.25 -6.52
N PHE A 10 1.64 -9.80 -5.29
CA PHE A 10 2.70 -9.67 -4.30
C PHE A 10 3.27 -11.06 -3.95
N SER A 11 4.56 -11.12 -3.64
CA SER A 11 5.21 -12.29 -3.04
C SER A 11 4.88 -12.39 -1.56
N TYR A 12 5.16 -13.55 -0.94
CA TYR A 12 5.02 -13.72 0.50
C TYR A 12 5.86 -12.69 1.28
N GLY A 13 7.12 -12.48 0.87
CA GLY A 13 8.02 -11.50 1.51
C GLY A 13 7.50 -10.06 1.39
N GLU A 14 6.94 -9.68 0.25
CA GLU A 14 6.29 -8.36 0.09
C GLU A 14 5.07 -8.19 1.00
N ARG A 15 4.26 -9.25 1.19
CA ARG A 15 3.13 -9.21 2.13
C ARG A 15 3.59 -9.03 3.58
N GLU A 16 4.63 -9.75 3.98
CA GLU A 16 5.20 -9.56 5.33
C GLU A 16 5.81 -8.16 5.51
N GLU A 17 6.52 -7.65 4.50
CA GLU A 17 7.08 -6.30 4.54
C GLU A 17 5.97 -5.25 4.67
N PHE A 18 4.89 -5.40 3.88
CA PHE A 18 3.71 -4.55 3.98
C PHE A 18 3.10 -4.61 5.38
N GLN A 19 2.86 -5.81 5.91
CA GLN A 19 2.24 -5.97 7.24
C GLN A 19 3.07 -5.28 8.32
N ARG A 20 4.40 -5.49 8.32
CA ARG A 20 5.31 -4.83 9.27
C ARG A 20 5.29 -3.31 9.13
N ALA A 21 5.31 -2.79 7.89
CA ALA A 21 5.24 -1.35 7.63
C ALA A 21 3.89 -0.75 8.09
N PHE A 22 2.79 -1.46 7.85
CA PHE A 22 1.44 -1.05 8.27
C PHE A 22 1.31 -1.00 9.80
N GLU A 23 1.76 -2.04 10.51
CA GLU A 23 1.74 -2.08 11.98
C GLU A 23 2.61 -0.97 12.59
N HIS A 24 3.80 -0.74 12.03
CA HIS A 24 4.68 0.32 12.51
C HIS A 24 4.09 1.71 12.30
N ALA A 25 3.49 1.95 11.13
CA ALA A 25 2.80 3.20 10.84
C ALA A 25 1.61 3.42 11.79
N THR A 26 0.75 2.41 11.95
CA THR A 26 -0.42 2.50 12.85
C THR A 26 -0.06 2.71 14.31
N ALA A 27 1.02 2.09 14.80
CA ALA A 27 1.53 2.29 16.16
C ALA A 27 2.03 3.74 16.42
N ARG A 28 2.49 4.44 15.37
CA ARG A 28 3.03 5.81 15.46
C ARG A 28 1.99 6.89 15.15
N LEU A 29 0.84 6.52 14.59
CA LEU A 29 -0.20 7.48 14.27
C LEU A 29 -0.75 8.14 15.56
N PRO A 30 -0.83 9.49 15.60
CA PRO A 30 -1.53 10.18 16.67
C PRO A 30 -2.97 9.67 16.78
N ALA A 31 -3.53 9.66 17.99
CA ALA A 31 -4.85 9.09 18.26
C ALA A 31 -5.95 9.60 17.32
N MET A 32 -5.89 10.88 16.94
CA MET A 32 -6.85 11.51 16.02
C MET A 32 -6.82 10.96 14.58
N PHE A 33 -5.76 10.26 14.18
CA PHE A 33 -5.61 9.67 12.85
C PHE A 33 -5.87 8.16 12.81
N ARG A 34 -6.17 7.52 13.96
CA ARG A 34 -6.39 6.07 14.02
C ARG A 34 -7.58 5.61 13.16
N SER A 35 -8.62 6.43 13.06
CA SER A 35 -9.77 6.15 12.21
C SER A 35 -9.44 6.14 10.72
N PHE A 36 -8.31 6.70 10.28
CA PHE A 36 -7.93 6.74 8.86
C PHE A 36 -7.12 5.52 8.39
N TRP A 37 -6.62 4.70 9.33
CA TRP A 37 -5.75 3.54 9.06
C TRP A 37 -6.22 2.33 9.87
N HIS A 38 -7.41 1.84 9.52
CA HIS A 38 -8.13 0.85 10.31
C HIS A 38 -7.89 -0.58 9.83
N ARG A 39 -8.01 -0.83 8.53
CA ARG A 39 -7.78 -2.14 7.92
C ARG A 39 -7.16 -2.00 6.54
N TRP A 40 -6.66 -3.10 6.01
CA TRP A 40 -6.18 -3.17 4.64
C TRP A 40 -6.68 -4.44 3.95
N GLU A 41 -6.64 -4.46 2.63
CA GLU A 41 -6.85 -5.66 1.82
C GLU A 41 -5.89 -5.68 0.62
N GLU A 42 -5.58 -6.88 0.14
CA GLU A 42 -4.88 -7.06 -1.13
C GLU A 42 -5.91 -7.17 -2.25
N SER A 43 -5.85 -6.24 -3.21
CA SER A 43 -6.67 -6.26 -4.40
C SER A 43 -6.03 -7.14 -5.47
N SER A 44 -6.84 -8.02 -6.08
CA SER A 44 -6.48 -8.84 -7.23
C SER A 44 -6.50 -8.08 -8.56
N GLY A 45 -6.64 -6.75 -8.52
CA GLY A 45 -6.56 -5.89 -9.69
C GLY A 45 -5.23 -6.01 -10.44
N LEU A 46 -5.20 -5.53 -11.68
CA LEU A 46 -3.98 -5.39 -12.48
C LEU A 46 -3.76 -3.91 -12.81
N PRO A 47 -2.69 -3.28 -12.30
CA PRO A 47 -1.66 -3.83 -11.39
C PRO A 47 -2.19 -4.21 -10.00
N PRO A 48 -1.52 -5.12 -9.26
CA PRO A 48 -1.94 -5.50 -7.91
C PRO A 48 -1.69 -4.37 -6.91
N GLU A 49 -2.58 -4.28 -5.92
CA GLU A 49 -2.56 -3.18 -4.96
C GLU A 49 -2.84 -3.67 -3.54
N PHE A 50 -2.18 -3.06 -2.55
CA PHE A 50 -2.72 -3.02 -1.19
C PHE A 50 -3.57 -1.77 -1.04
N ILE A 51 -4.77 -1.91 -0.50
CA ILE A 51 -5.68 -0.80 -0.24
C ILE A 51 -5.88 -0.68 1.26
N ILE A 52 -5.65 0.52 1.79
CA ILE A 52 -5.88 0.86 3.20
C ILE A 52 -7.20 1.61 3.31
N TYR A 53 -7.96 1.23 4.33
CA TYR A 53 -9.28 1.77 4.61
C TYR A 53 -9.29 2.45 5.98
N ALA A 54 -10.03 3.55 6.02
CA ALA A 54 -10.53 4.15 7.24
C ALA A 54 -11.59 3.23 7.90
N GLU A 55 -11.90 3.52 9.15
CA GLU A 55 -12.89 2.84 9.96
C GLU A 55 -14.30 2.91 9.35
N ASP A 56 -14.62 4.02 8.67
CA ASP A 56 -15.88 4.20 7.94
C ASP A 56 -15.92 3.46 6.59
N GLY A 57 -14.85 2.74 6.23
CA GLY A 57 -14.72 2.03 4.96
C GLY A 57 -14.24 2.89 3.79
N THR A 58 -13.91 4.16 4.00
CA THR A 58 -13.31 5.02 2.97
C THR A 58 -11.90 4.55 2.64
N ARG A 59 -11.54 4.52 1.36
CA ARG A 59 -10.15 4.26 0.94
C ARG A 59 -9.29 5.47 1.26
N THR A 60 -8.19 5.28 1.97
CA THR A 60 -7.30 6.38 2.39
C THR A 60 -5.95 6.31 1.71
N LEU A 61 -5.47 5.11 1.40
CA LEU A 61 -4.22 4.91 0.69
C LEU A 61 -4.27 3.67 -0.19
N ARG A 62 -3.56 3.72 -1.31
CA ARG A 62 -3.21 2.55 -2.12
C ARG A 62 -1.70 2.43 -2.28
N LEU A 63 -1.20 1.21 -2.24
CA LEU A 63 0.14 0.86 -2.64
C LEU A 63 0.06 -0.05 -3.88
N THR A 64 0.42 0.48 -5.04
CA THR A 64 0.42 -0.26 -6.31
C THR A 64 1.80 -0.90 -6.52
N ARG A 65 1.83 -2.18 -6.89
CA ARG A 65 3.04 -2.85 -7.41
C ARG A 65 3.15 -2.61 -8.91
N LEU A 66 4.19 -1.91 -9.35
CA LEU A 66 4.41 -1.60 -10.76
C LEU A 66 5.19 -2.72 -11.46
N ASN A 67 6.22 -3.23 -10.77
CA ASN A 67 7.05 -4.35 -11.20
C ASN A 67 7.75 -4.95 -9.96
N SER A 68 8.63 -5.94 -10.16
CA SER A 68 9.43 -6.49 -9.06
C SER A 68 10.36 -5.43 -8.49
N GLY A 69 10.13 -5.04 -7.23
CA GLY A 69 10.91 -4.02 -6.54
C GLY A 69 10.53 -2.57 -6.90
N GLY A 70 9.42 -2.34 -7.62
CA GLY A 70 8.94 -1.00 -7.96
C GLY A 70 7.53 -0.74 -7.41
N TYR A 71 7.42 0.20 -6.47
CA TYR A 71 6.17 0.51 -5.77
C TYR A 71 5.77 1.96 -5.91
N ARG A 72 4.44 2.19 -5.92
CA ARG A 72 3.82 3.52 -5.90
C ARG A 72 2.83 3.63 -4.76
N ALA A 73 3.01 4.63 -3.89
CA ALA A 73 2.06 4.98 -2.84
C ALA A 73 1.24 6.21 -3.25
N ALA A 74 -0.09 6.12 -3.11
CA ALA A 74 -0.99 7.23 -3.38
C ALA A 74 -2.08 7.33 -2.31
N GLY A 75 -2.22 8.51 -1.72
CA GLY A 75 -3.34 8.86 -0.85
C GLY A 75 -4.60 9.06 -1.67
N ILE A 76 -5.73 8.59 -1.16
CA ILE A 76 -7.03 8.77 -1.79
C ILE A 76 -7.79 9.86 -1.03
N THR A 77 -8.27 10.85 -1.76
CA THR A 77 -9.06 11.97 -1.25
C THR A 77 -10.42 11.98 -1.94
N GLY A 78 -11.38 12.73 -1.38
CA GLY A 78 -12.69 12.93 -2.03
C GLY A 78 -12.63 13.57 -3.42
N LYS A 79 -11.48 14.14 -3.82
CA LYS A 79 -11.25 14.75 -5.15
C LYS A 79 -10.40 13.88 -6.09
N GLY A 80 -10.04 12.67 -5.69
CA GLY A 80 -9.15 11.77 -6.44
C GLY A 80 -7.88 11.41 -5.67
N ALA A 81 -6.85 10.94 -6.36
CA ALA A 81 -5.63 10.43 -5.74
C ALA A 81 -4.49 11.47 -5.74
N VAL A 82 -3.78 11.58 -4.62
CA VAL A 82 -2.50 12.30 -4.48
C VAL A 82 -1.39 11.26 -4.45
N ILE A 83 -0.42 11.37 -5.35
CA ILE A 83 0.69 10.40 -5.44
C ILE A 83 1.87 10.93 -4.64
N TYR A 84 2.38 10.12 -3.71
CA TYR A 84 3.50 10.49 -2.85
C TYR A 84 4.83 9.89 -3.29
N ALA A 85 4.80 8.68 -3.86
CA ALA A 85 5.99 8.00 -4.35
C ALA A 85 5.65 7.29 -5.65
N VAL A 86 6.41 7.54 -6.73
CA VAL A 86 6.18 6.93 -8.06
C VAL A 86 7.11 5.74 -8.30
N ALA A 87 8.32 5.74 -7.73
CA ALA A 87 9.29 4.66 -7.86
C ALA A 87 10.07 4.48 -6.55
N ALA A 88 9.56 3.63 -5.67
CA ALA A 88 10.28 3.16 -4.49
C ALA A 88 10.83 1.76 -4.71
N ARG A 89 12.01 1.46 -4.13
CA ARG A 89 12.72 0.17 -4.29
C ARG A 89 12.24 -0.92 -3.32
N SER A 90 11.39 -0.55 -2.37
CA SER A 90 10.79 -1.41 -1.36
C SER A 90 9.44 -0.84 -0.92
N ILE A 91 8.63 -1.65 -0.24
CA ILE A 91 7.35 -1.19 0.34
C ILE A 91 7.60 -0.19 1.46
N THR A 92 8.61 -0.45 2.29
CA THR A 92 9.06 0.42 3.37
C THR A 92 9.48 1.80 2.83
N ASP A 93 10.25 1.85 1.74
CA ASP A 93 10.66 3.11 1.13
C ASP A 93 9.47 3.88 0.55
N ALA A 94 8.47 3.18 0.02
CA ALA A 94 7.25 3.80 -0.48
C ALA A 94 6.48 4.48 0.65
N PHE A 95 6.34 3.81 1.79
CA PHE A 95 5.70 4.36 2.98
C PHE A 95 6.49 5.54 3.57
N ARG A 96 7.81 5.42 3.69
CA ARG A 96 8.68 6.50 4.17
C ARG A 96 8.60 7.73 3.27
N SER A 97 8.67 7.53 1.95
CA SER A 97 8.55 8.62 0.96
C SER A 97 7.17 9.29 1.00
N ALA A 98 6.15 8.58 1.46
CA ALA A 98 4.83 9.13 1.70
C ALA A 98 4.67 9.81 3.08
N GLY A 99 5.74 9.91 3.87
CA GLY A 99 5.72 10.52 5.20
C GLY A 99 5.00 9.66 6.26
N LEU A 100 4.91 8.35 6.04
CA LEU A 100 4.12 7.43 6.87
C LEU A 100 4.97 6.61 7.85
N LEU A 101 6.30 6.74 7.80
CA LEU A 101 7.27 6.05 8.67
C LEU A 101 8.34 7.02 9.18
#